data_AF-A0A521L2V6-F1
#
_entry.id   AF-A0A521L2V6-F1
#
_cell.length_a   1.000
_cell.length_b   1.000
_cell.length_c   1.000
_cell.angle_alpha   90.00
_cell.angle_beta   90.00
_cell.angle_gamma   90.00
#
_symmetry.space_group_name_H-M   'P 1'
#
loop_
_entity.id
_entity.type
_entity.pdbx_description
1 polymer ?
#
loop_
_entity_poly.entity_id
_entity_poly.type
_entity_poly.pdbx_seq_one_letter_code
_entity_poly.pdbx_strand_id
1 'polypeptide(L)'
;MRLIHNSKGFTLIELMIVVAIIGILAAMAIPVYLRWQAQSRQAEVKVNLSGIFATELAFFGENSRFSGFQDIGFALAGSANRYTYRAMATSVTGGVVSAGAVQAINAGIGTVTPDNTIIAATSSGTGFTATATANLDNDPTIDQWHVNDLKQNLQTPDVNDVGG
;
A
#
# COMPACT_ATOMS: atom_id res chain seq x y z
N MET A 1 1.51 66.78 -17.31
CA MET A 1 2.41 65.83 -18.01
C MET A 1 1.91 64.42 -17.72
N ARG A 2 1.26 63.75 -18.67
CA ARG A 2 0.63 62.44 -18.46
C ARG A 2 1.50 61.39 -19.14
N LEU A 3 2.15 60.55 -18.34
CA LEU A 3 2.95 59.41 -18.81
C LEU A 3 2.00 58.39 -19.43
N ILE A 4 2.09 58.21 -20.75
CA ILE A 4 1.31 57.23 -21.50
C ILE A 4 1.86 55.86 -21.13
N HIS A 5 1.11 55.10 -20.33
CA HIS A 5 1.45 53.71 -20.03
C HIS A 5 1.21 52.89 -21.30
N ASN A 6 2.29 52.37 -21.88
CA ASN A 6 2.24 51.48 -23.04
C ASN A 6 1.80 50.08 -22.59
N SER A 7 0.49 49.87 -22.49
CA SER A 7 -0.10 48.57 -22.16
C SER A 7 0.07 47.62 -23.36
N LYS A 8 1.21 46.94 -23.43
CA LYS A 8 1.42 45.85 -24.41
C LYS A 8 0.51 44.68 -24.04
N GLY A 9 -0.49 44.39 -24.87
CA GLY A 9 -1.33 43.20 -24.74
C GLY A 9 -0.60 41.94 -25.22
N PHE A 10 -0.95 40.79 -24.64
CA PHE A 10 -0.46 39.48 -25.07
C PHE A 10 -1.04 39.12 -26.44
N THR A 11 -0.23 38.59 -27.35
CA THR A 11 -0.73 38.13 -28.65
C THR A 11 -1.34 36.73 -28.55
N LEU A 12 -2.34 36.45 -29.39
CA LEU A 12 -2.93 35.11 -29.47
C LEU A 12 -1.90 34.05 -29.88
N ILE A 13 -0.92 34.43 -30.72
CA ILE A 13 0.14 33.51 -31.16
C ILE A 13 1.10 33.17 -30.01
N GLU A 14 1.46 34.13 -29.16
CA GLU A 14 2.26 33.87 -27.95
C GLU A 14 1.53 32.89 -27.02
N LEU A 15 0.22 33.07 -26.83
CA LEU A 15 -0.58 32.15 -26.03
C LEU A 15 -0.63 30.74 -26.64
N MET A 16 -0.81 30.62 -27.97
CA MET A 16 -0.87 29.32 -28.65
C MET A 16 0.44 28.52 -28.49
N ILE A 17 1.59 29.19 -28.63
CA ILE A 17 2.90 28.55 -28.46
C ILE A 17 3.07 28.08 -27.01
N VAL A 18 2.67 28.90 -26.03
CA VAL A 18 2.74 28.53 -24.61
C VAL A 18 1.90 27.28 -24.32
N VAL A 19 0.65 27.23 -24.81
CA VAL A 19 -0.22 26.06 -24.61
C VAL A 19 0.33 24.82 -25.31
N ALA A 20 0.91 24.97 -26.51
CA ALA A 20 1.55 23.86 -27.22
C ALA A 20 2.75 23.29 -26.44
N ILE A 21 3.61 24.15 -25.88
CA ILE A 21 4.76 23.71 -25.07
C ILE A 21 4.28 23.02 -23.79
N ILE A 22 3.30 23.60 -23.08
CA ILE A 22 2.72 23.01 -21.86
C ILE A 22 2.08 21.65 -22.18
N GLY A 23 1.40 21.51 -23.33
CA GLY A 23 0.81 20.25 -23.77
C GLY A 23 1.84 19.14 -23.95
N ILE A 24 2.98 19.44 -24.59
CA ILE A 24 4.08 18.48 -24.78
C ILE A 24 4.69 18.08 -23.42
N LEU A 25 4.94 19.06 -22.55
CA LEU A 25 5.49 18.79 -21.22
C LEU A 25 4.53 17.96 -20.37
N ALA A 26 3.23 18.27 -20.38
CA ALA A 26 2.22 17.53 -19.64
C ALA A 26 2.10 16.08 -20.11
N ALA A 27 2.13 15.84 -21.42
CA ALA A 27 2.06 14.50 -21.99
C ALA A 27 3.19 13.57 -21.50
N MET A 28 4.41 14.11 -21.30
CA MET A 28 5.52 13.35 -20.73
C MET A 28 5.49 13.30 -19.20
N ALA A 29 5.08 14.39 -18.54
CA ALA A 29 5.14 14.51 -17.09
C ALA A 29 4.08 13.68 -16.37
N ILE A 30 2.86 13.60 -16.90
CA ILE A 30 1.74 12.87 -16.27
C ILE A 30 2.08 11.38 -16.03
N PRO A 31 2.50 10.58 -17.04
CA PRO A 31 2.78 9.15 -16.82
C PRO A 31 3.95 8.93 -15.85
N VAL A 32 4.97 9.80 -15.90
CA VAL A 32 6.11 9.74 -14.97
C VAL A 32 5.67 10.03 -13.54
N TYR A 33 4.86 11.06 -13.34
CA TYR A 33 4.32 11.44 -12.04
C TYR A 33 3.46 10.32 -11.44
N LEU A 34 2.58 9.71 -12.24
CA LEU A 34 1.72 8.61 -11.80
C LEU A 34 2.57 7.40 -11.33
N ARG A 35 3.64 7.07 -12.06
CA ARG A 35 4.57 6.01 -11.66
C ARG A 35 5.28 6.32 -10.33
N TRP A 36 5.77 7.55 -10.14
CA TRP A 36 6.40 7.94 -8.88
C TRP A 36 5.43 7.90 -7.70
N GLN A 37 4.17 8.29 -7.94
CA GLN A 37 3.12 8.19 -6.95
C GLN A 37 2.85 6.73 -6.56
N ALA A 38 2.77 5.83 -7.54
CA ALA A 38 2.62 4.39 -7.30
C ALA A 38 3.80 3.80 -6.51
N GLN A 39 5.04 4.14 -6.87
CA GLN A 39 6.24 3.70 -6.15
C GLN A 39 6.25 4.17 -4.70
N SER A 40 5.86 5.43 -4.45
CA SER A 40 5.73 5.96 -3.09
C SER A 40 4.71 5.18 -2.26
N ARG A 41 3.58 4.81 -2.87
CA ARG A 41 2.53 4.03 -2.21
C ARG A 41 2.99 2.59 -1.92
N GLN A 42 3.69 1.94 -2.86
CA GLN A 42 4.29 0.63 -2.61
C GLN A 42 5.30 0.64 -1.46
N ALA A 43 6.12 1.69 -1.37
CA ALA A 43 7.09 1.83 -0.29
C ALA A 43 6.40 1.90 1.09
N GLU A 44 5.27 2.59 1.18
CA GLU A 44 4.45 2.66 2.40
C GLU A 44 3.97 1.27 2.86
N VAL A 45 3.44 0.46 1.95
CA VAL A 45 3.01 -0.92 2.27
C VAL A 45 4.17 -1.75 2.79
N LYS A 46 5.32 -1.66 2.12
CA LYS A 46 6.53 -2.42 2.49
C LYS A 46 7.02 -2.05 3.88
N VAL A 47 6.95 -0.77 4.25
CA VAL A 47 7.30 -0.30 5.61
C VAL A 47 6.33 -0.88 6.64
N ASN A 48 5.02 -0.82 6.38
CA ASN A 48 4.02 -1.33 7.31
C ASN A 48 4.10 -2.85 7.47
N LEU A 49 4.26 -3.61 6.38
CA LEU A 49 4.48 -5.07 6.45
C LEU A 49 5.79 -5.43 7.16
N SER A 50 6.85 -4.64 6.98
CA SER A 50 8.09 -4.80 7.75
C SER A 50 7.87 -4.57 9.24
N GLY A 51 7.02 -3.61 9.58
CA GLY A 51 6.59 -3.35 10.96
C GLY A 51 5.86 -4.54 11.56
N ILE A 52 4.87 -5.10 10.83
CA ILE A 52 4.14 -6.31 11.23
C ILE A 52 5.12 -7.47 11.46
N PHE A 53 6.05 -7.69 10.53
CA PHE A 53 7.06 -8.75 10.66
C PHE A 53 7.92 -8.58 11.92
N ALA A 54 8.38 -7.36 12.20
CA ALA A 54 9.19 -7.09 13.37
C ALA A 54 8.41 -7.31 14.68
N THR A 55 7.14 -6.90 14.73
CA THR A 55 6.27 -7.10 15.90
C THR A 55 5.92 -8.58 16.09
N GLU A 56 5.66 -9.33 15.01
CA GLU A 56 5.44 -10.78 15.07
C GLU A 56 6.67 -11.51 15.59
N LEU A 57 7.88 -11.17 15.12
CA LEU A 57 9.10 -11.80 15.59
C LEU A 57 9.38 -11.51 17.08
N ALA A 58 9.12 -10.27 17.52
CA ALA A 58 9.22 -9.92 18.93
C ALA A 58 8.23 -10.73 19.79
N PHE A 59 6.97 -10.82 19.34
CA PHE A 59 5.93 -11.60 20.02
C PHE A 59 6.28 -13.10 20.07
N PHE A 60 6.82 -13.65 18.97
CA PHE A 60 7.27 -15.03 18.90
C PHE A 60 8.39 -15.33 19.91
N GLY A 61 9.33 -14.40 20.11
CA GLY A 61 10.40 -14.55 21.10
C GLY A 61 9.90 -14.72 22.53
N GLU A 62 8.73 -14.16 22.85
CA GLU A 62 8.12 -14.23 24.18
C GLU A 62 7.12 -15.38 24.31
N ASN A 63 6.35 -15.66 23.25
CA ASN A 63 5.18 -16.54 23.30
C ASN A 63 5.35 -17.86 22.54
N SER A 64 6.49 -18.05 21.85
CA SER A 64 6.80 -19.23 21.02
C SER A 64 5.70 -19.57 20.01
N ARG A 65 4.97 -18.57 19.53
CA ARG A 65 3.92 -18.67 18.52
C ARG A 65 3.72 -17.32 17.83
N PHE A 66 3.20 -17.35 16.62
CA PHE A 66 2.74 -16.15 15.91
C PHE A 66 1.24 -15.91 16.19
N SER A 67 0.75 -14.69 16.01
CA SER A 67 -0.67 -14.37 16.21
C SER A 67 -1.21 -13.34 15.20
N GLY A 68 -2.29 -12.65 15.59
CA GLY A 68 -2.89 -11.56 14.83
C GLY A 68 -2.54 -10.19 15.43
N PHE A 69 -2.93 -9.13 14.72
CA PHE A 69 -2.59 -7.75 15.03
C PHE A 69 -2.89 -7.32 16.47
N GLN A 70 -4.02 -7.76 17.03
CA GLN A 70 -4.41 -7.42 18.40
C GLN A 70 -3.45 -7.97 19.46
N ASP A 71 -2.95 -9.19 19.30
CA ASP A 71 -2.08 -9.84 20.29
C ASP A 71 -0.65 -9.32 20.21
N ILE A 72 -0.17 -9.04 18.99
CA ILE A 72 1.17 -8.48 18.77
C ILE A 72 1.22 -6.97 19.02
N GLY A 73 0.08 -6.34 19.31
CA GLY A 73 -0.03 -4.90 19.54
C GLY A 73 0.28 -4.03 18.32
N PHE A 74 0.13 -4.58 17.11
CA PHE A 74 0.39 -3.82 15.89
C PHE A 74 -0.80 -2.91 15.57
N ALA A 75 -0.50 -1.63 15.33
CA ALA A 75 -1.45 -0.64 14.87
C ALA A 75 -0.81 0.26 13.81
N LEU A 76 -1.58 0.67 12.81
CA LEU A 76 -1.13 1.61 11.81
C LEU A 76 -1.02 3.02 12.40
N ALA A 77 0.02 3.75 12.00
CA ALA A 77 0.15 5.15 12.33
C ALA A 77 -0.69 6.00 11.36
N GLY A 78 -1.63 6.79 11.90
CA GLY A 78 -2.45 7.73 11.14
C GLY A 78 -3.82 7.19 10.71
N SER A 79 -4.73 8.11 10.33
CA SER A 79 -6.14 7.80 10.04
C SER A 79 -6.43 7.49 8.56
N ALA A 80 -5.44 7.67 7.67
CA ALA A 80 -5.62 7.66 6.22
C ALA A 80 -4.98 6.42 5.56
N ASN A 81 -5.37 5.23 6.02
CA ASN A 81 -4.85 3.98 5.48
C ASN A 81 -5.50 3.63 4.12
N ARG A 82 -4.70 3.30 3.11
CA ARG A 82 -5.18 2.92 1.77
C ARG A 82 -5.20 1.40 1.52
N TYR A 83 -4.66 0.63 2.45
CA TYR A 83 -4.41 -0.81 2.26
C TYR A 83 -5.21 -1.63 3.27
N THR A 84 -5.75 -2.75 2.87
CA THR A 84 -6.35 -3.70 3.82
C THR A 84 -5.29 -4.70 4.25
N TYR A 85 -4.86 -4.64 5.51
CA TYR A 85 -3.92 -5.60 6.09
C TYR A 85 -4.68 -6.76 6.71
N ARG A 86 -4.21 -8.00 6.52
CA ARG A 86 -4.83 -9.21 7.06
C ARG A 86 -3.78 -10.08 7.74
N ALA A 87 -4.11 -10.59 8.91
CA ALA A 87 -3.37 -11.62 9.65
C ALA A 87 -4.38 -12.61 10.22
N MET A 88 -3.97 -13.85 10.50
CA MET A 88 -4.82 -14.76 11.26
C MET A 88 -4.59 -14.55 12.76
N ALA A 89 -5.67 -14.45 13.52
CA ALA A 89 -5.59 -14.60 14.97
C ALA A 89 -5.16 -16.02 15.29
N THR A 90 -4.42 -16.22 16.37
CA THR A 90 -4.12 -17.56 16.86
C THR A 90 -4.95 -17.87 18.10
N SER A 91 -5.68 -18.98 18.07
CA SER A 91 -6.42 -19.48 19.23
C SER A 91 -5.61 -20.56 19.93
N VAL A 92 -5.52 -20.47 21.27
CA VAL A 92 -4.92 -21.52 22.09
C VAL A 92 -5.97 -22.15 22.98
N THR A 93 -6.27 -23.42 22.75
CA THR A 93 -7.20 -24.20 23.58
C THR A 93 -6.49 -25.47 24.02
N GLY A 94 -6.37 -25.68 25.33
CA GLY A 94 -5.71 -26.87 25.88
C GLY A 94 -4.24 -27.03 25.45
N GLY A 95 -3.52 -25.92 25.21
CA GLY A 95 -2.12 -25.94 24.76
C GLY A 95 -1.93 -26.21 23.27
N VAL A 96 -3.00 -26.48 22.52
CA VAL A 96 -2.95 -26.60 21.06
C VAL A 96 -3.09 -25.22 20.45
N VAL A 97 -2.15 -24.86 19.58
CA VAL A 97 -2.14 -23.63 18.78
C VAL A 97 -2.87 -23.91 17.46
N SER A 98 -3.92 -23.16 17.16
CA SER A 98 -4.69 -23.32 15.93
C SER A 98 -4.97 -21.99 15.24
N ALA A 99 -5.12 -22.03 13.92
CA ALA A 99 -5.55 -20.88 13.13
C ALA A 99 -6.94 -20.41 13.60
N GLY A 100 -7.04 -19.14 13.95
CA GLY A 100 -8.25 -18.47 14.38
C GLY A 100 -8.88 -17.63 13.26
N ALA A 101 -9.76 -16.71 13.64
CA ALA A 101 -10.42 -15.82 12.70
C ALA A 101 -9.42 -14.86 12.04
N VAL A 102 -9.69 -14.45 10.80
CA VAL A 102 -8.90 -13.42 10.12
C VAL A 102 -9.16 -12.08 10.79
N GLN A 103 -8.10 -11.45 11.29
CA GLN A 103 -8.11 -10.05 11.69
C GLN A 103 -7.77 -9.19 10.46
N ALA A 104 -8.51 -8.10 10.28
CA ALA A 104 -8.28 -7.18 9.19
C ALA A 104 -8.19 -5.75 9.72
N ILE A 105 -7.18 -5.01 9.27
CA ILE A 105 -7.12 -3.56 9.37
C ILE A 105 -7.53 -3.03 8.01
N ASN A 106 -8.79 -2.61 7.88
CA ASN A 106 -9.38 -2.24 6.60
C ASN A 106 -8.80 -0.92 6.07
N ALA A 107 -8.76 -0.78 4.75
CA ALA A 107 -8.51 0.49 4.11
C ALA A 107 -9.60 1.51 4.53
N GLY A 108 -9.16 2.69 4.94
CA GLY A 108 -10.04 3.84 5.21
C GLY A 108 -10.27 4.72 3.99
N ILE A 109 -9.48 4.53 2.92
CA ILE A 109 -9.54 5.31 1.68
C ILE A 109 -9.35 4.37 0.49
N GLY A 110 -10.21 4.50 -0.53
CA GLY A 110 -10.20 3.66 -1.73
C GLY A 110 -11.05 2.41 -1.56
N THR A 111 -11.58 1.88 -2.67
CA THR A 111 -12.34 0.64 -2.66
C THR A 111 -11.37 -0.53 -2.74
N VAL A 112 -11.35 -1.36 -1.69
CA VAL A 112 -10.67 -2.65 -1.72
C VAL A 112 -11.76 -3.68 -1.48
N THR A 113 -12.34 -4.23 -2.54
CA THR A 113 -13.13 -5.46 -2.39
C THR A 113 -12.15 -6.57 -2.01
N PRO A 114 -12.38 -7.38 -0.96
CA PRO A 114 -11.51 -8.52 -0.70
C PRO A 114 -11.62 -9.47 -1.88
N ASP A 115 -10.63 -9.51 -2.76
CA ASP A 115 -10.56 -10.57 -3.75
C ASP A 115 -10.20 -11.88 -3.01
N ASN A 116 -10.92 -12.96 -3.26
CA ASN A 116 -10.66 -14.26 -2.65
C ASN A 116 -9.42 -14.95 -3.26
N THR A 117 -8.72 -14.31 -4.19
CA THR A 117 -7.40 -14.73 -4.72
C THR A 117 -6.23 -14.36 -3.81
N ILE A 118 -6.49 -13.64 -2.70
CA ILE A 118 -5.48 -13.25 -1.71
C ILE A 118 -4.76 -14.47 -1.15
N ILE A 119 -3.42 -14.43 -1.12
CA ILE A 119 -2.61 -15.35 -0.32
C ILE A 119 -3.19 -15.38 1.09
N ALA A 120 -3.65 -16.54 1.53
CA ALA A 120 -4.33 -16.65 2.81
C ALA A 120 -3.39 -16.17 3.92
N ALA A 121 -3.86 -15.20 4.70
CA ALA A 121 -3.19 -14.90 5.96
C ALA A 121 -3.19 -16.19 6.80
N THR A 122 -2.05 -16.53 7.38
CA THR A 122 -1.91 -17.73 8.23
C THR A 122 -1.22 -17.36 9.53
N SER A 123 -1.54 -18.08 10.59
CA SER A 123 -0.81 -18.02 11.84
C SER A 123 -0.78 -19.42 12.44
N SER A 124 0.40 -19.84 12.86
CA SER A 124 0.64 -21.15 13.47
C SER A 124 1.73 -21.01 14.53
N GLY A 125 1.99 -22.11 15.25
CA GLY A 125 3.08 -22.14 16.22
C GLY A 125 4.47 -21.89 15.60
N THR A 126 4.66 -22.09 14.30
CA THR A 126 5.98 -22.05 13.66
C THR A 126 6.08 -21.17 12.42
N GLY A 127 4.98 -20.55 12.00
CA GLY A 127 4.97 -19.67 10.83
C GLY A 127 3.74 -18.80 10.78
N PHE A 128 3.85 -17.69 10.04
CA PHE A 128 2.77 -16.76 9.80
C PHE A 128 2.84 -16.21 8.38
N THR A 129 1.71 -15.71 7.90
CA THR A 129 1.63 -14.89 6.70
C THR A 129 0.73 -13.70 7.01
N ALA A 130 1.26 -12.51 6.86
CA ALA A 130 0.48 -11.28 6.86
C ALA A 130 0.38 -10.76 5.43
N THR A 131 -0.80 -10.32 5.02
CA THR A 131 -1.05 -9.80 3.68
C THR A 131 -1.54 -8.36 3.72
N ALA A 132 -1.28 -7.62 2.66
CA ALA A 132 -1.78 -6.28 2.42
C ALA A 132 -2.35 -6.22 1.01
N THR A 133 -3.52 -5.60 0.86
CA THR A 133 -4.16 -5.42 -0.45
C THR A 133 -4.61 -4.00 -0.69
N ALA A 134 -4.52 -3.54 -1.93
CA ALA A 134 -5.11 -2.27 -2.36
C ALA A 134 -5.41 -2.31 -3.87
N ASN A 135 -6.15 -1.31 -4.34
CA ASN A 135 -6.27 -1.03 -5.77
C ASN A 135 -5.64 0.35 -6.02
N LEU A 136 -4.37 0.36 -6.44
CA LEU A 136 -3.55 1.57 -6.55
C LEU A 136 -3.78 2.36 -7.84
N ASP A 137 -4.11 1.67 -8.93
CA ASP A 137 -4.26 2.20 -10.28
C ASP A 137 -5.71 2.17 -10.81
N ASN A 138 -6.65 1.69 -9.98
CA ASN A 138 -8.07 1.61 -10.24
C ASN A 138 -8.42 0.66 -11.41
N ASP A 139 -7.67 -0.43 -11.53
CA ASP A 139 -7.94 -1.50 -12.48
C ASP A 139 -8.87 -2.59 -11.86
N PRO A 140 -9.32 -3.60 -12.64
CA PRO A 140 -10.20 -4.67 -12.15
C PRO A 140 -9.53 -5.66 -11.19
N THR A 141 -8.21 -5.59 -11.06
CA THR A 141 -7.41 -6.49 -10.21
C THR A 141 -7.02 -5.77 -8.92
N ILE A 142 -6.45 -6.52 -7.99
CA ILE A 142 -6.04 -5.98 -6.69
C ILE A 142 -4.56 -6.24 -6.54
N ASP A 143 -3.83 -5.19 -6.19
CA ASP A 143 -2.43 -5.27 -5.85
C ASP A 143 -2.29 -5.97 -4.49
N GLN A 144 -1.41 -6.97 -4.43
CA GLN A 144 -1.20 -7.77 -3.23
C GLN A 144 0.26 -7.80 -2.82
N TRP A 145 0.50 -7.67 -1.51
CA TRP A 145 1.79 -7.90 -0.88
C TRP A 145 1.62 -8.82 0.32
N HIS A 146 2.65 -9.57 0.64
CA HIS A 146 2.67 -10.44 1.81
C HIS A 146 4.07 -10.51 2.39
N VAL A 147 4.10 -10.90 3.64
CA VAL A 147 5.32 -11.25 4.35
C VAL A 147 5.05 -12.51 5.15
N ASN A 148 5.99 -13.43 5.11
CA ASN A 148 5.99 -14.63 5.92
C ASN A 148 7.09 -14.60 6.98
N ASP A 149 7.17 -15.65 7.79
CA ASP A 149 8.19 -15.85 8.84
C ASP A 149 9.63 -15.83 8.32
N LEU A 150 9.84 -16.18 7.05
CA LEU A 150 11.13 -16.13 6.37
C LEU A 150 11.44 -14.76 5.74
N LYS A 151 10.56 -13.77 5.93
CA LYS A 151 10.62 -12.45 5.29
C LYS A 151 10.67 -12.52 3.75
N GLN A 152 10.16 -13.60 3.17
CA GLN A 152 10.11 -13.75 1.72
C GLN A 152 9.01 -12.85 1.13
N ASN A 153 9.19 -12.46 -0.13
CA ASN A 153 8.21 -11.77 -0.98
C ASN A 153 7.78 -10.35 -0.54
N LEU A 154 8.54 -9.74 0.37
CA LEU A 154 8.39 -8.32 0.69
C LEU A 154 8.76 -7.38 -0.48
N GLN A 155 9.38 -7.91 -1.54
CA GLN A 155 9.95 -7.14 -2.64
C GLN A 155 9.10 -7.09 -3.91
N THR A 156 8.32 -8.12 -4.20
CA THR A 156 7.53 -8.27 -5.43
C THR A 156 6.05 -8.44 -5.09
N PRO A 157 5.14 -7.59 -5.59
CA PRO A 157 3.72 -7.87 -5.51
C PRO A 157 3.44 -9.22 -6.19
N ASP A 158 2.75 -10.14 -5.51
CA ASP A 158 2.50 -11.48 -6.06
C ASP A 158 1.36 -11.49 -7.10
N VAL A 159 0.54 -10.42 -7.16
CA VAL A 159 -0.50 -10.26 -8.18
C VAL A 159 -0.82 -8.77 -8.45
N ASN A 160 -0.74 -8.44 -9.74
CA ASN A 160 -0.85 -7.19 -10.51
C ASN A 160 -0.08 -5.94 -10.09
N ASP A 161 0.38 -5.24 -11.14
CA ASP A 161 1.56 -4.40 -11.26
C ASP A 161 1.18 -2.91 -11.32
N VAL A 162 1.88 -2.07 -10.55
CA VAL A 162 1.75 -0.60 -10.63
C VAL A 162 2.87 0.07 -11.43
N GLY A 163 3.60 -0.69 -12.23
CA GLY A 163 4.68 -0.18 -13.07
C GLY A 163 5.31 -1.17 -14.04
N GLY A 164 4.66 -1.38 -15.19
CA GLY A 164 5.29 -1.59 -16.50
C GLY A 164 5.66 -3.03 -16.84
#